data_AF-A0A101VP40-F1
#
_entry.id   AF-A0A101VP40-F1
#
_cell.length_a   1.000
_cell.length_b   1.000
_cell.length_c   1.000
_cell.angle_alpha   90.00
_cell.angle_beta   90.00
_cell.angle_gamma   90.00
#
_symmetry.space_group_name_H-M   'P 1'
#
loop_
_entity.id
_entity.type
_entity.pdbx_description
1 polymer ?
#
loop_
_entity_poly.entity_id
_entity_poly.type
_entity_poly.pdbx_seq_one_letter_code
_entity_poly.pdbx_strand_id
1 'polypeptide(L)' 'MTLSPAILGALVGAVLGIVGLISLRAVADRVENMKGTNDPKTAAQVLRIAALGDLILFPVVGFFVGPMLFT' A
#
# COMPACT_ATOMS: atom_id res chain seq x y z
N MET A 1 23.00 15.01 -10.97
CA MET A 1 21.61 14.73 -11.41
C MET A 1 20.69 15.10 -10.26
N THR A 2 19.88 16.14 -10.41
CA THR A 2 18.81 16.46 -9.45
C THR A 2 17.63 15.54 -9.72
N LEU A 3 17.11 14.89 -8.68
CA LEU A 3 15.93 14.03 -8.79
C LEU A 3 14.71 14.90 -9.13
N SER A 4 13.89 14.50 -10.12
CA SER A 4 12.68 15.27 -10.40
C SER A 4 11.66 15.11 -9.26
N PRO A 5 10.86 16.15 -8.94
CA PRO A 5 9.79 16.06 -7.94
C PRO A 5 8.83 14.89 -8.15
N ALA A 6 8.56 14.53 -9.42
CA ALA A 6 7.74 13.37 -9.78
C ALA A 6 8.41 12.04 -9.38
N ILE A 7 9.71 11.88 -9.65
CA ILE A 7 10.45 10.68 -9.25
C ILE A 7 10.54 10.58 -7.73
N LEU A 8 10.77 11.71 -7.04
CA LEU A 8 10.78 11.74 -5.58
C LEU A 8 9.43 11.31 -5.00
N GLY A 9 8.33 11.86 -5.53
CA GLY A 9 6.99 11.47 -5.12
C GLY A 9 6.68 9.99 -5.39
N ALA A 10 7.10 9.45 -6.53
CA ALA A 10 6.93 8.03 -6.84
C ALA A 10 7.71 7.12 -5.87
N LEU A 11 8.92 7.51 -5.47
CA LEU A 11 9.71 6.78 -4.48
C LEU A 11 9.06 6.82 -3.09
N VAL A 12 8.58 7.99 -2.66
CA VAL A 12 7.84 8.11 -1.39
C VAL A 12 6.58 7.25 -1.43
N GLY A 13 5.83 7.29 -2.54
CA GLY A 13 4.69 6.43 -2.78
C GLY A 13 5.05 4.95 -2.73
N ALA A 14 6.16 4.53 -3.35
CA ALA A 14 6.62 3.15 -3.29
C ALA A 14 6.94 2.70 -1.86
N VAL A 15 7.60 3.55 -1.06
CA VAL A 15 7.85 3.25 0.36
C VAL A 15 6.54 3.07 1.12
N LEU A 16 5.57 3.97 0.93
CA LEU A 16 4.25 3.86 1.57
C LEU A 16 3.50 2.60 1.12
N GLY A 17 3.58 2.23 -0.17
CA GLY A 17 2.99 1.01 -0.70
C GLY A 17 3.62 -0.26 -0.09
N ILE A 18 4.95 -0.27 0.13
CA ILE A 18 5.62 -1.37 0.83
C ILE A 18 5.17 -1.47 2.29
N VAL A 19 5.08 -0.33 2.99
CA VAL A 19 4.58 -0.31 4.38
C VAL A 19 3.15 -0.82 4.43
N GLY A 20 2.27 -0.33 3.53
CA GLY A 20 0.89 -0.79 3.40
C GLY A 20 0.80 -2.29 3.11
N LEU A 21 1.65 -2.81 2.22
CA LEU A 21 1.72 -4.24 1.91
C LEU A 21 2.01 -5.08 3.16
N ILE A 22 3.00 -4.68 3.96
CA ILE A 22 3.39 -5.38 5.18
C ILE A 22 2.28 -5.27 6.24
N SER A 23 1.76 -4.06 6.46
CA SER A 23 0.72 -3.79 7.46
C SER A 23 -0.57 -4.55 7.15
N LEU A 24 -1.06 -4.51 5.91
CA LEU A 24 -2.29 -5.20 5.52
C LEU A 24 -2.13 -6.72 5.54
N ARG A 25 -0.95 -7.25 5.21
CA ARG A 25 -0.66 -8.68 5.40
C ARG A 25 -0.67 -9.08 6.87
N ALA A 26 -0.04 -8.29 7.74
CA ALA A 26 -0.07 -8.54 9.17
C ALA A 26 -1.50 -8.47 9.75
N VAL A 27 -2.34 -7.57 9.24
CA VAL A 27 -3.77 -7.50 9.61
C VAL A 27 -4.53 -8.71 9.06
N ALA A 28 -4.29 -9.11 7.81
CA ALA A 28 -4.91 -10.29 7.21
C ALA A 28 -4.62 -11.56 8.02
N ASP A 29 -3.37 -11.74 8.44
CA ASP A 29 -2.96 -12.90 9.25
C ASP A 29 -3.61 -12.86 10.65
N ARG A 30 -3.83 -11.67 11.22
CA ARG A 30 -4.59 -11.54 12.48
C ARG A 30 -6.08 -11.85 12.30
N VAL A 31 -6.69 -11.38 11.21
CA VAL A 31 -8.10 -11.60 10.89
C VAL A 31 -8.38 -13.07 10.59
N GLU A 32 -7.49 -13.75 9.87
CA GLU A 32 -7.61 -15.17 9.57
C GLU A 32 -7.67 -16.04 10.84
N ASN A 33 -7.00 -15.61 11.92
CA ASN A 33 -6.93 -16.30 13.20
C ASN A 33 -7.98 -15.82 14.23
N MET A 34 -8.78 -14.80 13.92
CA MET A 34 -9.81 -14.28 14.83
C MET A 34 -11.05 -15.18 14.85
N LYS A 35 -11.34 -15.76 16.01
CA LYS A 35 -12.60 -16.47 16.27
C LYS A 35 -13.71 -15.45 16.51
N GLY A 36 -14.62 -15.24 15.54
CA GLY A 36 -15.77 -14.34 15.68
C GLY A 36 -16.24 -13.66 14.39
N THR A 37 -15.51 -13.78 13.29
CA THR A 37 -15.95 -13.29 11.97
C THR A 37 -16.72 -14.38 11.23
N ASN A 38 -17.78 -14.00 10.51
CA ASN A 38 -18.61 -14.94 9.74
C ASN A 38 -17.84 -15.64 8.60
N ASP A 39 -16.79 -14.99 8.08
CA ASP A 39 -15.87 -15.55 7.08
C ASP A 39 -14.45 -14.92 7.12
N PRO A 40 -13.59 -15.35 8.07
CA PRO A 40 -12.27 -14.73 8.29
C PRO A 40 -11.28 -15.00 7.15
N LYS A 41 -11.48 -16.07 6.38
CA LYS A 41 -10.61 -16.42 5.25
C LYS A 41 -10.82 -15.48 4.06
N THR A 42 -12.08 -15.22 3.71
CA THR A 42 -12.40 -14.29 2.61
C THR A 42 -11.95 -12.88 2.95
N ALA A 43 -12.17 -12.42 4.20
CA ALA A 43 -11.69 -11.12 4.65
C ALA A 43 -10.15 -11.00 4.56
N ALA A 44 -9.41 -12.02 5.00
CA ALA A 44 -7.96 -12.04 4.90
C ALA A 44 -7.46 -12.03 3.44
N GLN A 45 -8.14 -12.74 2.54
CA GLN A 45 -7.81 -12.72 1.10
C GLN A 45 -8.02 -11.34 0.48
N VAL A 46 -9.13 -10.66 0.78
CA VAL A 46 -9.39 -9.30 0.28
C VAL A 46 -8.31 -8.35 0.76
N LEU A 47 -7.90 -8.42 2.04
CA LEU A 47 -6.82 -7.61 2.58
C LEU A 47 -5.48 -7.87 1.87
N ARG A 48 -5.16 -9.14 1.56
CA ARG A 48 -3.94 -9.50 0.82
C ARG A 48 -3.95 -8.97 -0.63
N ILE A 49 -5.11 -8.94 -1.29
CA ILE A 49 -5.27 -8.38 -2.64
C ILE A 49 -5.15 -6.85 -2.60
N ALA A 50 -5.83 -6.20 -1.65
CA ALA A 50 -5.72 -4.76 -1.44
C ALA A 50 -4.25 -4.34 -1.21
N ALA A 51 -3.53 -5.11 -0.38
CA ALA A 51 -2.12 -4.92 -0.10
C ALA A 51 -1.24 -4.94 -1.36
N LEU A 52 -1.55 -5.80 -2.33
CA LEU A 52 -0.84 -5.84 -3.62
C LEU A 52 -1.23 -4.68 -4.53
N GLY A 53 -2.50 -4.27 -4.51
CA GLY A 53 -2.99 -3.11 -5.26
C GLY A 53 -2.29 -1.82 -4.81
N ASP A 54 -2.19 -1.63 -3.49
CA ASP A 54 -1.53 -0.49 -2.86
C ASP A 54 -0.06 -0.36 -3.29
N LEU A 55 0.65 -1.48 -3.44
CA LEU A 55 2.05 -1.48 -3.86
C LEU A 55 2.26 -0.82 -5.24
N ILE A 56 1.26 -0.88 -6.12
CA ILE A 56 1.29 -0.25 -7.44
C ILE A 56 0.66 1.15 -7.37
N LEU A 57 -0.47 1.26 -6.67
CA LEU A 57 -1.27 2.48 -6.63
C LEU A 57 -0.50 3.62 -5.96
N PHE A 58 0.17 3.38 -4.83
CA PHE A 58 0.89 4.43 -4.11
C PHE A 58 2.04 5.06 -4.91
N PRO A 59 2.95 4.31 -5.58
CA PRO A 59 3.95 4.92 -6.46
C PRO A 59 3.33 5.71 -7.61
N VAL A 60 2.25 5.21 -8.23
CA VAL A 60 1.56 5.90 -9.33
C VAL A 60 0.98 7.23 -8.83
N VAL A 61 0.23 7.20 -7.73
CA VAL A 61 -0.32 8.41 -7.10
C VAL A 61 0.82 9.35 -6.69
N GLY A 62 1.88 8.82 -6.08
CA GLY A 62 3.05 9.58 -5.68
C GLY A 62 3.75 10.29 -6.85
N PHE A 63 3.81 9.65 -8.02
CA PHE A 63 4.36 10.27 -9.23
C PHE A 63 3.58 11.53 -9.65
N PHE A 64 2.24 11.48 -9.58
CA PHE A 64 1.39 12.60 -9.97
C PHE A 64 1.26 13.68 -8.89
N VAL A 65 1.25 13.28 -7.61
CA VAL A 65 1.11 14.19 -6.47
C VAL A 65 2.46 14.82 -6.08
N GLY A 66 3.58 14.13 -6.32
CA GLY A 66 4.93 14.62 -6.00
C GLY A 66 5.22 16.03 -6.49
N PRO A 67 4.96 16.37 -7.76
CA PRO A 67 5.11 17.74 -8.25
C PRO A 67 4.23 18.74 -7.48
N MET A 68 3.02 18.39 -7.03
CA MET A 68 2.18 19.34 -6.29
C MET A 68 2.71 19.63 -4.88
N LEU A 69 3.47 18.72 -4.28
CA LEU A 69 3.99 18.84 -2.92
C LEU A 69 5.43 19.36 -2.85
N PHE A 70 6.22 19.13 -3.90
CA PHE A 70 7.65 19.42 -3.96
C PHE A 70 8.03 20.39 -5.09
N THR A 71 7.07 21.18 -5.61
CA THR A 71 7.31 22.29 -6.56
C THR A 71 7.69 23.58 -5.86
#